data_AF-A0A967LJL4-F1
#
_entry.id   AF-A0A967LJL4-F1
#
_cell.length_a   1.000
_cell.length_b   1.000
_cell.length_c   1.000
_cell.angle_alpha   90.00
_cell.angle_beta   90.00
_cell.angle_gamma   90.00
#
_symmetry.space_group_name_H-M   'P 1'
#
loop_
_entity.id
_entity.type
_entity.pdbx_description
1 polymer ?
#
loop_
_entity_poly.entity_id
_entity_poly.type
_entity_poly.pdbx_seq_one_letter_code
_entity_poly.pdbx_strand_id
1 'polypeptide(L)' 'MKLAADHARAHAEGFNEMEDRIPMLKRIHVHYTLAIPAGTREIADKALERHV' A
#
# COMPACT_ATOMS: atom_id res chain seq x y z
N MET A 1 11.76 6.84 -12.31
CA MET A 1 11.22 8.04 -11.62
C MET A 1 11.24 7.78 -10.13
N LYS A 2 11.76 8.70 -9.32
CA LYS A 2 11.77 8.57 -7.86
C LYS A 2 10.73 9.54 -7.32
N LEU A 3 9.67 9.03 -6.69
CA LEU A 3 8.70 9.88 -5.99
C LEU A 3 9.41 10.50 -4.78
N ALA A 4 9.18 11.79 -4.53
CA ALA A 4 9.66 12.43 -3.32
C ALA A 4 8.98 11.79 -2.09
N ALA A 5 9.64 11.81 -0.93
CA ALA A 5 9.17 11.07 0.24
C ALA A 5 7.80 11.55 0.78
N ASP A 6 7.46 12.81 0.52
CA ASP A 6 6.19 13.45 0.82
C ASP A 6 5.08 13.17 -0.21
N HIS A 7 5.43 12.58 -1.36
CA HIS A 7 4.47 12.22 -2.42
C HIS A 7 3.84 10.84 -2.22
N ALA A 8 4.16 10.13 -1.13
CA ALA A 8 3.59 8.84 -0.83
C ALA A 8 3.16 8.79 0.64
N ARG A 9 1.87 8.49 0.85
CA ARG A 9 1.34 8.16 2.17
C ARG A 9 0.81 6.74 2.13
N ALA A 10 1.15 5.96 3.16
CA ALA A 10 0.60 4.63 3.34
C ALA A 10 -0.18 4.56 4.65
N HIS A 11 -1.30 3.85 4.62
CA HIS A 11 -2.05 3.44 5.81
C HIS A 11 -2.19 1.92 5.78
N ALA A 12 -1.89 1.26 6.89
CA ALA A 12 -1.98 -0.19 6.99
C ALA A 12 -3.00 -0.58 8.05
N GLU A 13 -3.93 -1.46 7.68
CA GLU A 13 -4.95 -2.03 8.55
C GLU A 13 -4.68 -3.52 8.72
N GLY A 14 -4.49 -3.95 9.97
CA GLY A 14 -4.33 -5.35 10.34
C GLY A 14 -5.66 -5.96 10.76
N PHE A 15 -5.99 -7.12 10.21
CA PHE A 15 -7.16 -7.90 10.58
C PHE A 15 -6.69 -9.12 11.37
N ASN A 16 -6.99 -9.08 12.67
CA ASN A 16 -6.71 -10.18 13.57
C ASN A 16 -7.95 -11.04 13.74
N GLU A 17 -7.73 -12.36 13.77
CA GLU A 17 -8.74 -13.33 14.12
C GLU A 17 -8.29 -14.11 15.34
N MET A 18 -9.23 -14.50 16.20
CA MET A 18 -8.93 -15.30 17.38
C MET A 18 -8.87 -16.78 16.98
N GLU A 19 -7.70 -17.41 17.12
CA GLU A 19 -7.52 -18.85 16.97
C GLU A 19 -6.97 -19.42 18.26
N ASP A 20 -7.62 -20.45 18.82
CA ASP A 20 -7.21 -21.06 20.10
C ASP A 20 -6.99 -20.05 21.25
N ARG A 21 -7.79 -18.97 21.27
CA ARG A 21 -7.70 -17.84 22.22
C ARG A 21 -6.44 -16.97 22.05
N ILE A 22 -5.76 -17.07 20.93
CA ILE A 22 -4.62 -16.23 20.56
C ILE A 22 -5.04 -15.32 19.38
N PRO A 23 -4.87 -13.99 19.47
CA PRO A 23 -5.09 -13.11 18.34
C PRO A 23 -4.00 -13.32 17.28
N MET A 24 -4.40 -13.83 16.13
CA MET A 24 -3.52 -14.10 14.99
C MET A 24 -3.76 -13.06 13.90
N LEU A 25 -2.70 -12.41 13.44
CA LEU A 25 -2.77 -11.51 12.30
C LEU A 25 -2.94 -12.32 11.02
N LYS A 26 -4.14 -12.30 10.46
CA LYS A 26 -4.49 -13.08 9.26
C LYS A 26 -4.32 -12.32 7.97
N ARG A 27 -4.49 -11.00 8.03
CA ARG A 27 -4.46 -10.16 6.84
C ARG A 27 -4.00 -8.76 7.19
N ILE A 28 -3.26 -8.16 6.28
CA ILE A 28 -2.93 -6.74 6.30
C ILE A 28 -3.45 -6.15 5.00
N HIS A 29 -4.24 -5.09 5.09
CA HIS A 29 -4.53 -4.23 3.94
C HIS A 29 -3.61 -3.01 4.01
N VAL A 30 -2.95 -2.69 2.91
CA VAL A 30 -2.15 -1.47 2.80
C VAL A 30 -2.77 -0.58 1.74
N HIS A 31 -3.21 0.59 2.18
CA HIS A 31 -3.77 1.64 1.34
C HIS A 31 -2.69 2.67 1.05
N TYR A 32 -2.31 2.82 -0.22
CA TYR A 32 -1.36 3.81 -0.67
C TYR A 32 -2.07 4.99 -1.34
N THR A 33 -1.74 6.20 -0.91
CA THR A 33 -2.09 7.44 -1.58
C THR A 33 -0.82 8.03 -2.18
N LEU A 34 -0.76 8.13 -3.51
CA LEU A 34 0.39 8.64 -4.23
C LEU A 34 0.04 9.97 -4.93
N ALA A 35 0.85 10.99 -4.71
CA ALA A 35 0.81 12.23 -5.46
C ALA A 35 1.63 12.07 -6.75
N ILE A 36 0.95 11.67 -7.82
CA ILE A 36 1.58 11.39 -9.12
C ILE A 36 1.68 12.68 -9.94
N PRO A 37 2.89 13.15 -10.28
CA PRO A 37 3.08 14.30 -11.16
C PRO A 37 2.43 14.10 -12.53
N ALA A 38 1.94 15.19 -13.13
CA ALA A 38 1.36 15.19 -14.46
C ALA A 38 2.32 14.57 -15.49
N GLY A 39 1.78 13.77 -16.42
CA GLY A 39 2.55 13.09 -17.47
C GLY A 39 3.30 11.83 -17.03
N THR A 40 3.22 11.43 -15.75
CA THR A 40 3.94 10.24 -15.23
C THR A 40 3.05 9.08 -14.80
N ARG A 41 1.74 9.19 -15.04
CA ARG A 41 0.73 8.23 -14.60
C ARG A 41 0.98 6.80 -15.08
N GLU A 42 1.32 6.63 -16.35
CA GLU A 42 1.55 5.31 -16.95
C GLU A 42 2.73 4.56 -16.31
N ILE A 43 3.80 5.29 -15.93
CA ILE A 43 4.96 4.71 -15.25
C ILE A 43 4.60 4.30 -13.82
N ALA A 44 3.79 5.12 -13.13
CA ALA A 44 3.32 4.82 -11.79
C ALA A 44 2.38 3.61 -11.77
N ASP A 45 1.46 3.50 -12.73
CA ASP A 45 0.55 2.36 -12.84
C ASP A 45 1.33 1.05 -13.09
N LYS A 46 2.31 1.03 -14.00
CA LYS A 46 3.19 -0.15 -14.21
C LYS A 46 4.01 -0.55 -12.98
N ALA A 47 4.37 0.41 -12.14
CA ALA A 47 5.07 0.12 -10.89
C ALA A 47 4.12 -0.48 -9.84
N LEU A 48 2.88 -0.01 -9.79
CA LEU A 48 1.84 -0.52 -8.89
C LEU A 48 1.35 -1.92 -9.29
N GLU A 49 1.27 -2.23 -10.58
CA GLU A 49 0.89 -3.57 -11.06
C GLU A 49 1.81 -4.69 -10.56
N ARG A 50 3.07 -4.38 -10.23
CA ARG A 50 4.03 -5.34 -9.67
C ARG A 50 3.84 -5.57 -8.16
N HIS A 51 2.96 -4.83 -7.52
CA HIS A 51 2.76 -4.80 -6.08
C HIS A 51 1.45 -5.47 -5.64
N VAL A 52 0.96 -6.41 -6.45
CA VAL A 52 -0.27 -7.20 -6.22
C VAL A 52 0.11 -8.67 -6.00
#